data_AF-A0A438C5Z7-F1
#
_entry.id   AF-A0A438C5Z7-F1
#
_cell.length_a   1.000
_cell.length_b   1.000
_cell.length_c   1.000
_cell.angle_alpha   90.00
_cell.angle_beta   90.00
_cell.angle_gamma   90.00
#
_symmetry.space_group_name_H-M   'P 1'
#
loop_
_entity.id
_entity.type
_entity.pdbx_description
1 polymer ?
#
loop_
_entity_poly.entity_id
_entity_poly.type
_entity_poly.pdbx_seq_one_letter_code
_entity_poly.pdbx_strand_id
1 'polypeptide(L)' 'MILGRMVETSQDWLEKLPFALWANWTSFRTFTRATPYSLVYGMETMLPIEIKMGSLRVALEQ' A
#
# COMPACT_ATOMS: atom_id res chain seq x y z
N MET A 1 30.69 -15.89 0.43
CA MET A 1 29.80 -15.59 -0.72
C MET A 1 28.33 -16.01 -0.51
N ILE A 2 27.90 -16.42 0.69
CA ILE A 2 26.48 -16.77 0.96
C ILE A 2 25.79 -15.62 1.69
N LEU A 3 26.49 -14.97 2.63
CA LEU A 3 26.00 -13.80 3.37
C LEU A 3 25.68 -12.61 2.46
N GLY A 4 26.51 -12.35 1.44
CA GLY A 4 26.27 -11.28 0.46
C GLY A 4 24.97 -11.50 -0.34
N ARG A 5 24.69 -12.75 -0.73
CA ARG A 5 23.42 -13.10 -1.41
C ARG A 5 22.20 -12.91 -0.52
N MET A 6 22.31 -13.22 0.79
CA MET A 6 21.22 -12.98 1.76
C MET A 6 20.96 -11.47 1.95
N VAL A 7 22.02 -10.66 1.98
CA VAL A 7 21.89 -9.20 2.08
C VAL A 7 21.25 -8.61 0.81
N GLU A 8 21.69 -9.02 -0.38
CA GLU A 8 21.05 -8.60 -1.64
C GLU A 8 19.56 -8.97 -1.69
N THR A 9 19.21 -10.23 -1.38
CA THR A 9 17.78 -10.64 -1.34
C THR A 9 16.98 -9.95 -0.24
N SER A 10 17.61 -9.59 0.89
CA SER A 10 16.95 -8.80 1.94
C SER A 10 16.68 -7.36 1.49
N GLN A 11 17.58 -6.79 0.69
CA GLN A 11 17.43 -5.45 0.14
C GLN A 11 16.33 -5.42 -0.93
N ASP A 12 16.28 -6.43 -1.79
CA ASP A 12 15.17 -6.64 -2.73
C ASP A 12 13.82 -6.82 -2.02
N TRP A 13 13.81 -7.51 -0.87
CA TRP A 13 12.61 -7.69 -0.06
C TRP A 13 12.18 -6.38 0.59
N LEU A 14 13.11 -5.59 1.13
CA LEU A 14 12.83 -4.28 1.72
C LEU A 14 12.27 -3.29 0.68
N GLU A 15 12.77 -3.32 -0.55
CA GLU A 15 12.23 -2.49 -1.64
C GLU A 15 10.79 -2.89 -2.02
N LYS A 16 10.46 -4.19 -1.94
CA LYS A 16 9.12 -4.71 -2.25
C LYS A 16 8.15 -4.68 -1.07
N LEU A 17 8.66 -4.53 0.15
CA LEU A 17 7.89 -4.57 1.38
C LEU A 17 6.77 -3.51 1.42
N PRO A 18 7.00 -2.22 1.06
CA PRO A 18 5.93 -1.22 1.01
C PRO A 18 4.81 -1.63 0.06
N PHE A 19 5.15 -2.20 -1.10
CA PHE A 19 4.17 -2.64 -2.09
C PHE A 19 3.35 -3.84 -1.59
N ALA A 20 4.00 -4.84 -0.98
CA ALA A 20 3.33 -5.99 -0.39
C ALA A 20 2.38 -5.60 0.75
N LEU A 21 2.78 -4.64 1.60
CA LEU A 21 1.92 -4.09 2.65
C LEU A 21 0.72 -3.35 2.05
N TRP A 22 0.94 -2.54 1.01
CA TRP A 22 -0.12 -1.80 0.34
C TRP A 22 -1.15 -2.73 -0.32
N ALA A 23 -0.66 -3.77 -1.00
CA ALA A 23 -1.50 -4.82 -1.57
C ALA A 23 -2.31 -5.54 -0.48
N ASN A 24 -1.71 -5.83 0.67
CA ASN A 24 -2.43 -6.44 1.79
C ASN A 24 -3.52 -5.53 2.38
N TRP A 25 -3.27 -4.21 2.46
CA TRP A 25 -4.25 -3.25 2.98
C TRP A 25 -5.45 -3.02 2.07
N THR A 26 -5.25 -3.10 0.76
CA THR A 26 -6.28 -2.81 -0.25
C THR A 26 -6.88 -4.03 -0.92
N SER A 27 -6.26 -5.20 -0.75
CA SER A 27 -6.82 -6.45 -1.24
C SER A 27 -8.10 -6.81 -0.48
N PHE A 28 -9.11 -7.16 -1.25
CA PHE A 28 -10.39 -7.63 -0.72
C PHE A 28 -10.19 -8.96 -0.01
N ARG A 29 -10.41 -8.97 1.31
CA ARG A 29 -10.37 -10.21 2.08
C ARG A 29 -11.72 -10.89 2.00
N THR A 30 -11.74 -12.07 1.39
CA THR A 30 -12.94 -12.94 1.33
C THR A 30 -13.44 -13.36 2.71
N PHE A 31 -12.53 -13.49 3.69
CA PHE A 31 -12.88 -13.85 5.08
C PHE A 31 -13.69 -12.76 5.80
N THR A 32 -13.32 -11.49 5.65
CA THR A 32 -14.01 -10.35 6.28
C THR A 32 -15.01 -9.69 5.35
N ARG A 33 -15.06 -10.08 4.08
CA ARG A 33 -15.83 -9.45 3.01
C ARG A 33 -15.61 -7.93 2.92
N ALA A 34 -14.43 -7.49 3.34
CA ALA A 34 -14.03 -6.10 3.53
C ALA A 34 -12.51 -6.00 3.37
N THR A 35 -12.02 -4.85 2.95
CA THR A 35 -10.57 -4.60 2.90
C THR A 35 -10.05 -4.29 4.31
N PRO A 36 -8.83 -4.68 4.69
CA PRO A 36 -8.28 -4.34 5.99
C PRO A 36 -8.31 -2.84 6.30
N TYR A 37 -8.10 -2.00 5.29
CA TYR A 37 -8.21 -0.56 5.42
C TYR A 37 -9.63 -0.10 5.82
N SER A 38 -10.68 -0.66 5.22
CA SER A 38 -12.06 -0.29 5.57
C SER A 38 -12.43 -0.71 6.98
N LEU A 39 -11.82 -1.76 7.51
CA LEU A 39 -12.00 -2.16 8.91
C LEU A 39 -11.32 -1.21 9.90
N VAL A 40 -10.17 -0.63 9.54
CA VAL A 40 -9.41 0.28 10.41
C VAL A 40 -10.00 1.69 10.40
N TYR A 41 -10.38 2.18 9.23
CA TYR A 41 -10.80 3.58 9.03
C TYR A 41 -12.30 3.74 8.80
N GLY A 42 -13.06 2.65 8.67
CA GLY A 42 -14.51 2.68 8.47
C GLY A 42 -14.96 3.15 7.08
N MET A 43 -14.04 3.30 6.12
CA MET A 43 -14.34 3.70 4.74
C MET A 43 -14.01 2.59 3.76
N GLU A 44 -14.97 2.24 2.90
CA GLU A 44 -14.72 1.33 1.79
C GLU A 44 -13.64 1.93 0.89
N THR A 45 -12.61 1.15 0.57
CA THR A 45 -11.44 1.63 -0.19
C THR A 45 -11.82 1.95 -1.63
N MET A 46 -12.36 3.13 -1.87
CA MET A 46 -12.53 3.75 -3.17
C MET A 46 -11.46 4.82 -3.39
N LEU A 47 -10.16 4.50 -3.41
CA LEU A 47 -9.16 5.58 -3.61
C LEU A 47 -8.07 5.26 -4.63
N PRO A 48 -8.33 5.69 -5.88
CA PRO A 48 -7.36 6.51 -6.60
C PRO A 48 -7.88 7.93 -6.91
N ILE A 49 -9.19 8.19 -6.87
CA ILE A 49 -9.74 9.47 -7.34
C ILE A 49 -9.61 10.59 -6.30
N GLU A 50 -10.01 10.41 -5.03
CA GLU A 50 -9.98 11.52 -4.06
C GLU A 50 -8.56 11.85 -3.58
N ILE A 51 -7.65 10.87 -3.51
CA ILE A 51 -6.22 11.13 -3.22
C ILE A 51 -5.58 11.92 -4.37
N LYS A 52 -5.88 11.55 -5.63
CA LYS A 52 -5.43 12.30 -6.81
C LYS A 52 -6.07 13.68 -6.87
N MET A 53 -7.35 13.82 -6.51
CA MET A 53 -8.04 15.13 -6.45
C MET A 53 -7.47 16.00 -5.33
N GLY A 54 -7.20 15.43 -4.16
CA GLY A 54 -6.58 16.10 -3.02
C GLY A 54 -5.16 16.55 -3.33
N SER A 55 -4.35 15.70 -3.97
CA SER A 55 -3.00 16.07 -4.43
C SER A 55 -3.04 17.13 -5.52
N LEU A 56 -4.00 17.05 -6.47
CA LEU A 56 -4.18 18.04 -7.53
C LEU A 56 -4.58 19.41 -6.98
N ARG A 57 -5.45 19.47 -5.97
CA ARG A 57 -5.79 20.73 -5.29
C ARG A 57 -4.57 21.33 -4.60
N VAL A 58 -3.81 20.53 -3.85
CA VAL A 58 -2.59 20.99 -3.19
C VAL A 58 -1.53 21.47 -4.21
N ALA A 59 -1.44 20.84 -5.37
CA ALA A 59 -0.52 21.25 -6.44
C ALA A 59 -0.97 22.51 -7.21
N LEU A 60 -2.27 22.83 -7.22
CA LEU A 60 -2.82 24.02 -7.89
C LEU A 60 -2.77 25.27 -6.99
N GLU A 61 -2.69 25.08 -5.67
CA GLU A 61 -2.61 26.17 -4.67
C GLU A 61 -1.14 26.59 -4.36
N GLN A 62 -0.18 26.24 -5.24
CA GLN A 62 1.24 26.63 -5.15
C GLN A 62 1.58 27.74 -6.14
#